data_AF-A0A7V0XGJ2-F1
#
_entry.id   AF-A0A7V0XGJ2-F1
#
_cell.length_a   1.000
_cell.length_b   1.000
_cell.length_c   1.000
_cell.angle_alpha   90.00
_cell.angle_beta   90.00
_cell.angle_gamma   90.00
#
_symmetry.space_group_name_H-M   'P 1'
#
loop_
_entity.id
_entity.type
_entity.pdbx_description
1 polymer ?
#
loop_
_entity_poly.entity_id
_entity_poly.type
_entity_poly.pdbx_seq_one_letter_code
_entity_poly.pdbx_strand_id
1 'polypeptide(L)'
;MSSEIDLEVLRKAESADSQKAIADDLGLSVGKVNYILKALIKKGLIKMENFTVAPNKRKYRYILTPIGLKEKIILTERFIIRKKREYEELQRELRELKKQEIEQDSTQIEGKDNAKKN
;
A
#
# COMPACT_ATOMS: atom_id res chain seq x y z
N MET A 1 2.35 2.85 -8.77
CA MET A 1 3.01 1.69 -8.15
C MET A 1 4.36 2.04 -7.53
N SER A 2 5.32 2.66 -8.25
CA SER A 2 6.63 3.02 -7.65
C SER A 2 6.53 3.88 -6.39
N SER A 3 5.68 4.92 -6.39
CA SER A 3 5.53 5.85 -5.26
C SER A 3 4.93 5.22 -3.99
N GLU A 4 4.10 4.19 -4.14
CA GLU A 4 3.44 3.49 -3.03
C GLU A 4 4.41 2.51 -2.37
N ILE A 5 5.17 1.76 -3.18
CA ILE A 5 6.23 0.90 -2.64
C ILE A 5 7.34 1.75 -2.01
N ASP A 6 7.71 2.88 -2.61
CA ASP A 6 8.67 3.82 -2.00
C ASP A 6 8.17 4.31 -0.64
N LEU A 7 6.88 4.65 -0.52
CA LEU A 7 6.26 5.03 0.76
C LEU A 7 6.30 3.90 1.79
N GLU A 8 5.98 2.68 1.39
CA GLU A 8 6.00 1.51 2.28
C GLU A 8 7.43 1.18 2.75
N VAL A 9 8.43 1.27 1.86
CA VAL A 9 9.83 1.11 2.24
C VAL A 9 10.27 2.24 3.19
N LEU A 10 9.87 3.50 2.96
CA LEU A 10 10.15 4.61 3.89
C LEU A 10 9.48 4.43 5.27
N ARG A 11 8.30 3.79 5.33
CA ARG A 11 7.61 3.45 6.59
C ARG A 11 8.35 2.35 7.35
N LYS A 12 8.75 1.29 6.66
CA LYS A 12 9.41 0.13 7.27
C LYS A 12 10.88 0.38 7.59
N ALA A 13 11.55 1.26 6.86
CA ALA A 13 12.97 1.57 7.07
C ALA A 13 13.29 2.04 8.50
N GLU A 14 12.38 2.77 9.15
CA GLU A 14 12.58 3.28 10.53
C GLU A 14 12.58 2.18 11.60
N SER A 15 11.79 1.12 11.41
CA SER A 15 11.57 0.08 12.41
C SER A 15 12.24 -1.25 12.08
N ALA A 16 12.65 -1.45 10.82
CA ALA A 16 13.19 -2.72 10.38
C ALA A 16 14.66 -2.92 10.76
N ASP A 17 14.94 -4.13 11.25
CA ASP A 17 16.27 -4.54 11.68
C ASP A 17 17.19 -4.98 10.53
N SER A 18 16.64 -5.24 9.34
CA SER A 18 17.38 -5.66 8.16
C SER A 18 16.59 -5.46 6.85
N GLN A 19 17.30 -5.48 5.72
CA GLN A 19 16.67 -5.50 4.38
C GLN A 19 15.76 -6.71 4.18
N LYS A 20 16.12 -7.86 4.78
CA LYS A 20 15.30 -9.08 4.72
C LYS A 20 13.97 -8.90 5.44
N ALA A 21 13.98 -8.28 6.62
CA ALA A 21 12.74 -7.99 7.35
C ALA A 21 11.80 -7.08 6.54
N ILE A 22 12.33 -6.05 5.87
CA ILE A 22 11.53 -5.19 4.98
C ILE A 22 10.95 -6.00 3.80
N ALA A 23 11.73 -6.92 3.23
CA ALA A 23 11.30 -7.74 2.12
C ALA A 23 10.18 -8.71 2.51
N ASP A 24 10.33 -9.39 3.65
CA ASP A 24 9.34 -10.31 4.19
C ASP A 24 8.04 -9.57 4.54
N ASP A 25 8.13 -8.39 5.18
CA ASP A 25 6.98 -7.55 5.53
C ASP A 25 6.18 -7.05 4.30
N LEU A 26 6.87 -6.75 3.20
CA LEU A 26 6.26 -6.19 1.99
C LEU A 26 5.95 -7.25 0.93
N GLY A 27 6.26 -8.54 1.19
CA GLY A 27 6.12 -9.62 0.21
C GLY A 27 6.96 -9.39 -1.05
N LEU A 28 8.12 -8.75 -0.92
CA LEU A 28 9.03 -8.42 -2.02
C LEU A 28 10.29 -9.28 -1.97
N SER A 29 11.01 -9.38 -3.08
CA SER A 29 12.34 -9.96 -3.05
C SER A 29 13.33 -9.01 -2.36
N VAL A 30 14.31 -9.57 -1.63
CA VAL A 30 15.39 -8.80 -0.99
C VAL A 30 16.13 -7.93 -2.01
N GLY A 31 16.32 -8.43 -3.24
CA GLY A 31 16.95 -7.67 -4.32
C GLY A 31 16.15 -6.42 -4.72
N LYS A 32 14.82 -6.53 -4.79
CA LYS A 32 13.94 -5.39 -5.09
C LYS A 32 13.96 -4.35 -3.97
N VAL A 33 13.92 -4.79 -2.71
CA VAL A 33 14.07 -3.90 -1.55
C VAL A 33 15.42 -3.18 -1.57
N ASN A 34 16.51 -3.92 -1.81
CA ASN A 34 17.85 -3.34 -1.89
C ASN A 34 17.96 -2.31 -3.03
N TYR A 35 17.36 -2.57 -4.19
CA TYR A 35 17.30 -1.63 -5.30
C TYR A 35 16.60 -0.32 -4.88
N ILE A 36 15.43 -0.43 -4.23
CA ILE A 36 14.66 0.72 -3.78
C ILE A 36 15.41 1.50 -2.69
N LEU A 37 15.96 0.82 -1.68
CA LEU A 37 16.75 1.46 -0.63
C LEU A 37 17.94 2.23 -1.22
N LYS A 38 18.66 1.65 -2.17
CA LYS A 38 19.75 2.36 -2.87
C LYS A 38 19.26 3.59 -3.62
N ALA A 39 18.10 3.52 -4.26
CA ALA A 39 17.49 4.67 -4.94
C ALA A 39 17.08 5.77 -3.93
N LEU A 40 16.47 5.40 -2.80
CA LEU A 40 16.08 6.33 -1.74
C LEU A 40 17.30 6.97 -1.05
N ILE A 41 18.38 6.22 -0.87
CA ILE A 41 19.67 6.73 -0.38
C ILE A 41 20.27 7.71 -1.39
N LYS A 42 20.29 7.36 -2.68
CA LYS A 42 20.79 8.26 -3.75
C LYS A 42 20.00 9.57 -3.84
N LYS A 43 18.70 9.53 -3.55
CA LYS A 43 17.82 10.71 -3.44
C LYS A 43 18.03 11.52 -2.14
N GLY A 44 18.83 11.02 -1.20
CA GLY A 44 19.07 11.66 0.10
C GLY A 44 17.91 11.52 1.09
N LEU A 45 16.94 10.64 0.83
CA LEU A 45 15.78 10.43 1.69
C LEU A 45 16.10 9.51 2.88
N ILE A 46 17.01 8.57 2.67
CA ILE A 46 17.48 7.63 3.69
C ILE A 46 18.99 7.79 3.84
N LYS A 47 19.46 7.80 5.08
CA LYS A 47 20.86 7.62 5.43
C LYS A 47 21.04 6.20 5.95
N MET A 48 22.05 5.49 5.43
CA MET A 48 22.44 4.18 5.94
C MET A 48 23.55 4.36 6.98
N GLU A 49 23.34 3.86 8.18
CA GLU A 49 24.37 3.79 9.22
C GLU A 49 24.79 2.34 9.46
N ASN A 50 26.11 2.11 9.43
CA ASN A 50 26.70 0.80 9.67
C ASN A 50 26.98 0.68 11.17
N PHE A 51 26.27 -0.21 11.85
CA PHE A 51 26.62 -0.62 13.21
C PHE A 51 27.26 -2.01 13.16
N THR A 52 28.49 -2.09 13.65
CA THR A 52 29.18 -3.36 13.87
C THR A 52 28.83 -3.82 15.28
N VAL A 53 27.94 -4.80 15.42
CA VAL A 53 27.56 -5.36 16.74
C VAL A 53 28.49 -6.51 17.13
N ALA A 54 29.13 -7.15 16.16
CA ALA A 54 30.14 -8.20 16.33
C ALA A 54 31.02 -8.27 15.06
N PRO A 55 32.25 -8.84 15.12
CA PRO A 55 33.16 -8.93 13.97
C PRO A 55 32.54 -9.57 12.72
N ASN A 56 31.54 -10.45 12.88
CA ASN A 56 30.88 -11.18 11.79
C ASN A 56 29.43 -10.75 11.49
N LYS A 57 28.91 -9.69 12.13
CA LYS A 57 27.52 -9.23 11.91
C LYS A 57 27.46 -7.71 11.74
N ARG A 58 27.27 -7.28 10.49
CA ARG A 58 26.94 -5.88 10.15
C ARG A 58 25.43 -5.71 10.20
N LYS A 59 24.93 -4.85 11.09
CA LYS A 59 23.54 -4.44 11.11
C LYS A 59 23.44 -3.06 10.44
N TYR A 60 22.59 -2.95 9.44
CA TYR A 60 22.32 -1.69 8.76
C TYR A 60 21.11 -1.04 9.43
N ARG A 61 21.25 0.21 9.87
CA ARG A 61 20.13 1.04 10.30
C ARG A 61 19.81 2.04 9.21
N TYR A 62 18.56 2.10 8.79
CA TYR A 62 18.07 3.07 7.84
C TYR A 62 17.39 4.20 8.60
N ILE A 63 17.95 5.41 8.49
CA ILE A 63 17.44 6.58 9.21
C ILE A 63 16.89 7.56 8.17
N LEU A 64 15.67 8.04 8.37
CA LEU A 64 15.15 9.13 7.53
C LEU A 64 15.94 10.40 7.77
N THR A 65 16.29 11.06 6.67
CA THR A 65 16.80 12.43 6.74
C THR A 65 15.62 13.40 6.91
N PRO A 66 15.84 14.67 7.28
CA PRO A 66 14.78 15.68 7.28
C PRO A 66 14.07 15.80 5.92
N ILE A 67 14.83 15.65 4.83
CA ILE A 67 14.28 15.63 3.45
C ILE A 67 13.44 14.36 3.24
N GLY A 68 13.90 13.21 3.71
CA GLY A 68 13.17 11.95 3.69
C GLY A 68 11.84 12.01 4.43
N LEU A 69 11.82 12.64 5.60
CA LEU A 69 10.59 12.85 6.37
C LEU A 69 9.59 13.72 5.60
N LYS A 70 10.06 14.83 5.00
CA LYS A 70 9.21 15.69 4.17
C LYS A 70 8.63 14.93 2.98
N GLU A 71 9.43 14.14 2.29
CA GLU A 71 8.96 13.32 1.17
C GLU A 71 7.96 12.25 1.63
N LYS A 72 8.20 11.59 2.77
CA LYS A 72 7.25 10.63 3.37
C LYS A 72 5.89 11.27 3.65
N ILE A 73 5.86 12.51 4.14
CA ILE A 73 4.62 13.27 4.35
C ILE A 73 3.90 13.50 3.00
N ILE A 74 4.60 14.05 2.01
CA ILE A 74 4.03 14.34 0.68
C ILE A 74 3.48 13.06 0.02
N LEU A 75 4.23 11.96 0.08
CA LEU A 75 3.80 10.67 -0.45
C LEU A 75 2.57 10.14 0.31
N THR A 76 2.52 10.33 1.63
CA THR A 76 1.37 9.93 2.45
C THR A 76 0.12 10.72 2.09
N GLU A 77 0.22 12.03 1.91
CA GLU A 77 -0.90 12.89 1.49
C GLU A 77 -1.45 12.44 0.13
N ARG A 78 -0.57 12.24 -0.86
CA ARG A 78 -0.95 11.74 -2.19
C ARG A 78 -1.59 10.37 -2.12
N PHE A 79 -1.05 9.48 -1.28
CA PHE A 79 -1.61 8.15 -1.05
C PHE A 79 -3.04 8.24 -0.49
N ILE A 80 -3.28 9.08 0.51
CA ILE A 80 -4.61 9.28 1.10
C ILE A 80 -5.60 9.79 0.05
N ILE A 81 -5.23 10.82 -0.73
CA ILE A 81 -6.11 11.38 -1.77
C ILE A 81 -6.50 10.28 -2.77
N ARG A 82 -5.52 9.50 -3.22
CA ARG A 82 -5.75 8.41 -4.16
C ARG A 82 -6.66 7.32 -3.58
N LYS A 83 -6.39 6.87 -2.34
CA LYS A 83 -7.18 5.82 -1.68
C LYS A 83 -8.60 6.25 -1.40
N LYS A 84 -8.83 7.53 -1.07
CA LYS A 84 -10.18 8.09 -0.94
C LYS A 84 -10.95 8.01 -2.26
N ARG A 85 -10.33 8.40 -3.37
CA ARG A 85 -10.95 8.28 -4.70
C ARG A 85 -11.28 6.83 -5.05
N GLU A 86 -10.33 5.91 -4.87
CA GLU A 86 -10.53 4.48 -5.10
C GLU A 86 -11.70 3.95 -4.25
N TYR A 87 -11.77 4.35 -2.98
CA TYR A 87 -12.88 3.99 -2.08
C TYR A 87 -14.23 4.54 -2.55
N GLU A 88 -14.30 5.81 -2.94
CA GLU A 88 -15.53 6.45 -3.44
C GLU A 88 -16.05 5.79 -4.72
N GLU A 89 -15.15 5.40 -5.63
CA GLU A 89 -15.46 4.66 -6.85
C GLU A 89 -16.04 3.28 -6.52
N LEU A 90 -15.39 2.52 -5.64
CA LEU A 90 -15.90 1.20 -5.19
C LEU A 90 -17.24 1.31 -4.47
N GLN A 91 -17.45 2.36 -3.68
CA GLN A 91 -18.73 2.62 -3.02
C GLN A 91 -19.84 2.93 -4.02
N ARG A 92 -19.52 3.61 -5.13
CA ARG A 92 -20.49 3.86 -6.21
C ARG A 92 -20.84 2.55 -6.91
N GLU A 93 -19.84 1.75 -7.27
CA GLU A 93 -20.04 0.45 -7.89
C GLU A 93 -20.90 -0.47 -7.01
N LEU A 94 -20.62 -0.52 -5.71
CA LEU A 94 -21.43 -1.31 -4.76
C LEU A 94 -22.89 -0.86 -4.70
N ARG A 95 -23.18 0.44 -4.80
CA ARG A 95 -24.57 0.94 -4.81
C ARG A 95 -25.29 0.53 -6.09
N GLU A 96 -24.63 0.62 -7.24
CA GLU A 96 -25.23 0.19 -8.52
C GLU A 96 -25.51 -1.31 -8.52
N LEU A 97 -24.57 -2.14 -8.05
CA LEU A 97 -24.77 -3.59 -7.94
C LEU A 97 -25.94 -3.94 -7.02
N LYS A 98 -26.07 -3.28 -5.87
CA LYS A 98 -27.23 -3.47 -4.97
C LYS A 98 -28.55 -3.04 -5.58
N LYS A 99 -28.57 -1.98 -6.39
CA LYS A 99 -29.78 -1.53 -7.09
C LYS A 99 -30.22 -2.57 -8.11
N GLN A 100 -29.27 -3.13 -8.86
CA GLN A 100 -29.53 -4.19 -9.83
C GLN A 100 -30.09 -5.46 -9.17
N GLU A 101 -29.55 -5.85 -8.00
CA GLU A 101 -30.06 -6.98 -7.21
C GLU A 101 -31.54 -6.77 -6.81
N ILE A 102 -31.88 -5.60 -6.30
CA ILE A 102 -33.26 -5.26 -5.89
C ILE A 102 -34.22 -5.26 -7.09
N GLU A 103 -33.79 -4.74 -8.26
CA GLU A 103 -34.60 -4.73 -9.48
C GLU A 103 -34.81 -6.15 -10.05
N GLN A 104 -33.84 -7.05 -9.88
CA GLN A 104 -33.99 -8.45 -10.29
C GLN A 104 -34.95 -9.22 -9.38
N ASP A 105 -34.99 -8.91 -8.08
CA ASP A 105 -35.90 -9.53 -7.13
C ASP A 105 -37.35 -9.06 -7.32
N SER A 106 -37.59 -7.77 -7.60
CA SER A 106 -38.93 -7.24 -7.87
C SER A 106 -39.54 -7.82 -9.16
N THR A 107 -38.73 -7.98 -10.21
CA THR A 107 -39.19 -8.55 -11.48
C THR A 107 -39.56 -10.05 -11.36
N GLN A 108 -38.93 -10.78 -10.43
CA GLN A 108 -39.25 -12.20 -10.18
C GLN A 108 -40.52 -12.39 -9.33
N ILE A 109 -40.91 -11.41 -8.50
CA ILE A 109 -42.14 -11.45 -7.71
C ILE A 109 -43.36 -11.23 -8.63
N GLU A 110 -43.30 -10.25 -9.53
CA GLU A 110 -44.39 -9.98 -10.49
C GLU A 110 -44.63 -11.14 -11.49
N GLY A 111 -43.58 -11.87 -11.86
CA GLY A 111 -43.68 -13.05 -12.73
C GLY A 111 -44.38 -14.26 -12.06
N LYS A 112 -44.32 -14.38 -10.73
CA LYS A 112 -44.94 -15.50 -9.99
C LYS A 112 -46.42 -15.29 -9.72
N ASP A 113 -46.86 -14.04 -9.55
CA ASP A 113 -48.27 -13.72 -9.28
C ASP A 113 -49.15 -13.81 -10.55
N ASN A 114 -48.59 -13.54 -11.72
CA ASN A 114 -49.29 -13.72 -13.00
C ASN A 114 -49.42 -15.19 -13.44
N ALA A 115 -48.60 -16.11 -12.92
CA ALA A 115 -48.65 -17.54 -13.26
C ALA A 115 -49.72 -18.32 -12.47
N LYS A 116 -50.30 -17.76 -11.39
CA LYS A 116 -51.33 -18.41 -10.57
C LYS A 116 -52.77 -18.03 -10.94
N LYS A 117 -52.96 -17.18 -11.94
CA LYS A 117 -54.27 -16.62 -12.33
C LYS A 117 -54.83 -17.14 -13.65
N ASN A 118 -54.15 -18.10 -14.29
CA ASN A 118 -54.62 -18.84 -15.47
C ASN A 118 -54.78 -20.32 -15.15
#